data_AF-A0A9X8VGL9-F1
#
_entry.id   AF-A0A9X8VGL9-F1
#
_cell.length_a   1.000
_cell.length_b   1.000
_cell.length_c   1.000
_cell.angle_alpha   90.00
_cell.angle_beta   90.00
_cell.angle_gamma   90.00
#
_symmetry.space_group_name_H-M   'P 1'
#
loop_
_entity.id
_entity.type
_entity.pdbx_description
1 polymer ?
#
loop_
_entity_poly.entity_id
_entity_poly.type
_entity_poly.pdbx_seq_one_letter_code
_entity_poly.pdbx_strand_id
1 'polypeptide(L)' 'MPTIIMDSCSYTRLGLTDYLTSHGVKKRHINAIEDIDSLHEKCSKLNPSLVFINE' A
#
# COMPACT_ATOMS: atom_id res chain seq x y z
N MET A 1 3.90 5.31 10.02
CA MET A 1 2.70 5.91 9.42
C MET A 1 2.17 4.92 8.41
N PRO A 2 0.86 4.64 8.37
CA PRO A 2 0.30 3.66 7.44
C PRO A 2 0.45 4.14 6.00
N THR A 3 0.94 3.26 5.14
CA THR A 3 1.07 3.45 3.70
C THR A 3 0.21 2.41 3.00
N ILE A 4 -0.54 2.83 1.98
CA ILE A 4 -1.31 1.91 1.14
C ILE A 4 -0.65 1.83 -0.24
N ILE A 5 -0.59 0.62 -0.79
CA ILE A 5 -0.23 0.37 -2.20
C ILE A 5 -1.44 -0.30 -2.83
N MET A 6 -2.07 0.35 -3.79
CA MET A 6 -3.17 -0.18 -4.60
C MET A 6 -2.68 -0.37 -6.03
N ASP A 7 -2.63 -1.62 -6.46
CA ASP A 7 -2.17 -2.01 -7.79
C ASP A 7 -2.74 -3.41 -8.10
N SER A 8 -3.24 -3.67 -9.29
CA SER A 8 -3.72 -5.00 -9.70
C SER A 8 -2.56 -6.01 -9.87
N CYS A 9 -1.36 -5.54 -10.19
CA CYS A 9 -0.17 -6.36 -10.43
C CYS A 9 0.54 -6.75 -9.13
N SER A 10 0.54 -8.04 -8.83
CA SER A 10 1.19 -8.60 -7.63
C SER A 10 2.70 -8.36 -7.58
N TYR A 11 3.39 -8.36 -8.73
CA TYR A 11 4.83 -8.10 -8.80
C TYR A 11 5.18 -6.65 -8.47
N THR A 12 4.36 -5.68 -8.91
CA THR A 12 4.57 -4.27 -8.56
C THR A 12 4.36 -4.05 -7.07
N ARG A 13 3.31 -4.63 -6.49
CA ARG A 13 3.07 -4.55 -5.04
C ARG A 13 4.23 -5.15 -4.25
N LEU A 14 4.77 -6.30 -4.68
CA LEU A 14 5.93 -6.93 -4.06
C LEU A 14 7.16 -6.03 -4.14
N GLY A 15 7.50 -5.55 -5.34
CA GLY A 15 8.66 -4.69 -5.57
C GLY A 15 8.60 -3.38 -4.79
N LEU A 16 7.43 -2.72 -4.76
CA LEU A 16 7.21 -1.51 -3.96
C LEU A 16 7.28 -1.80 -2.46
N THR A 17 6.74 -2.93 -2.00
CA THR A 17 6.85 -3.33 -0.59
C THR A 17 8.30 -3.53 -0.17
N ASP A 18 9.09 -4.23 -0.99
CA ASP A 18 10.51 -4.48 -0.72
C ASP A 18 11.33 -3.18 -0.78
N TYR A 19 11.04 -2.31 -1.76
CA TYR A 19 11.65 -0.99 -1.87
C TYR A 19 11.36 -0.12 -0.63
N LEU A 20 10.10 0.01 -0.24
CA LEU A 20 9.74 0.80 0.95
C LEU A 20 10.38 0.21 2.22
N THR A 21 10.43 -1.12 2.33
CA THR A 21 11.05 -1.80 3.47
C THR A 21 12.56 -1.55 3.54
N SER A 22 13.26 -1.60 2.41
CA SER A 22 14.69 -1.29 2.35
C SER A 22 15.00 0.18 2.66
N HIS A 23 14.03 1.08 2.46
CA HIS A 23 14.13 2.51 2.78
C HIS A 23 13.56 2.87 4.17
N GLY A 24 13.42 1.88 5.06
CA GLY A 24 13.11 2.11 6.48
C GLY A 24 11.62 2.13 6.83
N VAL A 25 10.72 1.87 5.87
CA VAL A 25 9.30 1.69 6.17
C VAL A 25 9.10 0.30 6.77
N LYS A 26 8.55 0.22 7.99
CA LYS A 26 8.25 -1.08 8.60
C LYS A 26 7.19 -1.80 7.79
N LYS A 27 7.43 -3.05 7.40
CA LYS A 27 6.48 -3.89 6.63
C LYS A 27 5.06 -3.90 7.20
N ARG A 28 4.91 -3.92 8.53
CA ARG A 28 3.61 -3.84 9.23
C ARG A 28 2.80 -2.56 8.98
N HIS A 29 3.44 -1.50 8.49
CA HIS A 29 2.78 -0.24 8.13
C HIS A 29 2.38 -0.19 6.65
N ILE A 30 2.82 -1.16 5.84
CA ILE A 30 2.52 -1.24 4.41
C ILE A 30 1.28 -2.12 4.22
N ASN A 31 0.27 -1.57 3.57
CA ASN A 31 -0.98 -2.24 3.28
C ASN A 31 -1.15 -2.34 1.76
N ALA A 32 -0.92 -3.52 1.21
CA ALA A 32 -1.15 -3.81 -0.20
C ALA A 32 -2.62 -4.22 -0.42
N ILE A 33 -3.26 -3.67 -1.44
CA ILE A 33 -4.61 -4.01 -1.92
C ILE A 33 -4.62 -4.05 -3.46
N GLU A 34 -5.62 -4.70 -4.05
CA GLU A 34 -5.66 -4.97 -5.50
C GLU A 34 -6.66 -4.09 -6.23
N ASP A 35 -7.70 -3.63 -5.54
CA ASP A 35 -8.87 -3.01 -6.12
C ASP A 35 -9.24 -1.69 -5.43
N ILE A 36 -10.01 -0.87 -6.15
CA ILE A 36 -10.42 0.46 -5.69
C ILE A 36 -11.54 0.40 -4.65
N ASP A 37 -12.36 -0.66 -4.69
CA ASP A 37 -13.49 -0.82 -3.77
C ASP A 37 -12.99 -0.98 -2.32
N SER A 38 -11.92 -1.75 -2.13
CA SER A 38 -11.27 -1.94 -0.83
C SER A 38 -10.45 -0.73 -0.38
N LEU A 39 -10.05 0.17 -1.28
CA LEU A 39 -9.26 1.36 -0.96
C LEU A 39 -10.02 2.31 -0.04
N HIS A 40 -11.30 2.58 -0.33
CA HIS A 40 -12.10 3.50 0.46
C HIS A 40 -12.24 3.04 1.92
N GLU A 41 -12.53 1.75 2.11
CA GLU A 41 -12.65 1.14 3.43
C GLU A 41 -11.31 1.19 4.20
N LYS A 42 -10.19 0.88 3.53
CA LYS A 42 -8.86 0.92 4.15
C LYS A 42 -8.42 2.33 4.52
N CYS A 43 -8.66 3.32 3.67
CA CYS A 43 -8.35 4.72 3.98
C CYS A 43 -9.12 5.19 5.22
N SER A 44 -10.41 4.86 5.30
CA SER A 44 -11.25 5.21 6.45
C SER A 44 -10.78 4.56 7.76
N LYS A 45 -10.34 3.29 7.69
CA LYS A 45 -9.86 2.54 8.87
C LYS A 45 -8.46 2.93 9.32
N LEU A 46 -7.55 3.18 8.38
CA LEU A 46 -6.12 3.31 8.65
C LEU A 46 -5.64 4.76 8.68
N ASN A 47 -6.40 5.70 8.10
CA ASN A 47 -6.00 7.09 7.92
C ASN A 47 -4.55 7.23 7.42
N PRO A 48 -4.21 6.65 6.25
CA PRO A 48 -2.85 6.58 5.75
C PRO A 48 -2.31 7.97 5.41
N SER A 49 -0.99 8.16 5.57
CA SER A 49 -0.33 9.40 5.18
C SER A 49 0.09 9.43 3.71
N LEU A 50 0.12 8.26 3.06
CA LEU A 50 0.54 8.09 1.67
C LEU A 50 -0.20 6.90 1.06
N VAL A 51 -0.68 7.08 -0.16
CA VAL A 51 -1.33 6.04 -0.96
C VAL A 51 -0.68 6.03 -2.34
N PHE A 52 -0.10 4.90 -2.74
CA PHE A 52 0.32 4.63 -4.12
C PHE A 52 -0.87 4.02 -4.87
N ILE A 53 -1.22 4.57 -6.03
CA ILE A 53 -2.33 4.10 -6.87
C ILE A 53 -1.77 3.85 -8.26
N ASN A 54 -1.94 2.62 -8.74
CA ASN A 54 -1.68 2.23 -10.11
C ASN A 54 -2.91 1.45 -10.60
N GLU A 55 -3.60 2.00 -11.60
CA GLU A 55 -4.83 1.46 -12.18
C GLU A 55 -4.53 0.58 -13.39
#